data_AF-A0A1E3NUN1-F1
#
_entry.id   AF-A0A1E3NUN1-F1
#
_cell.length_a   1.000
_cell.length_b   1.000
_cell.length_c   1.000
_cell.angle_alpha   90.00
_cell.angle_beta   90.00
_cell.angle_gamma   90.00
#
_symmetry.space_group_name_H-M   'P 1'
#
loop_
_entity.id
_entity.type
_entity.pdbx_description
1 polymer ?
#
loop_
_entity_poly.entity_id
_entity_poly.type
_entity_poly.pdbx_seq_one_letter_code
_entity_poly.pdbx_strand_id
1 'polypeptide(L)'
;ISNIAALKRKPNQQEALNILYDIANTVTPIMKEYGFKVRNLCEFSPKADNLLGMNMNSGFKIFIRLRPPHNDNVFYPMNELIGTMLHELTHNKHGPHDAKFYKLLDELTTKQEMILAKGGPVFEQAPFQGLGNKLGGKELTNVRDSRLKRLDIKYEGGVKKLGGTSDKKADLKDLVREAAIKRYEDNKWCHGAGKGDIPDDDELDIIEID
;
A
#
# COMPACT_ATOMS: atom_id res chain seq x y z
N ILE A 1 -15.47 -1.59 4.83
CA ILE A 1 -15.39 -0.37 5.67
C ILE A 1 -16.77 0.25 5.61
N SER A 2 -17.31 0.82 6.69
CA SER A 2 -18.68 1.38 6.64
C SER A 2 -18.70 2.85 6.28
N ASN A 3 -17.81 3.64 6.87
CA ASN A 3 -17.79 5.09 6.71
C ASN A 3 -16.38 5.56 6.37
N ILE A 4 -16.27 6.51 5.45
CA ILE A 4 -15.04 7.26 5.18
C ILE A 4 -15.21 8.71 5.60
N ALA A 5 -14.17 9.36 6.09
CA ALA A 5 -14.25 10.76 6.44
C ALA A 5 -12.97 11.55 6.17
N ALA A 6 -13.09 12.73 5.56
CA ALA A 6 -11.97 13.64 5.31
C ALA A 6 -12.09 14.92 6.15
N LEU A 7 -10.97 15.64 6.33
CA LEU A 7 -10.95 16.90 7.08
C LEU A 7 -11.57 18.05 6.27
N LYS A 8 -12.67 18.62 6.76
CA LYS A 8 -13.39 19.74 6.10
C LYS A 8 -12.53 21.01 5.94
N ARG A 9 -11.62 21.24 6.88
CA ARG A 9 -10.79 22.47 6.94
C ARG A 9 -9.62 22.48 5.95
N LYS A 10 -9.28 21.34 5.35
CA LYS A 10 -8.06 21.19 4.53
C LYS A 10 -8.39 21.40 3.04
N PRO A 11 -7.43 21.90 2.23
CA PRO A 11 -7.64 22.09 0.79
C PRO A 11 -7.86 20.74 0.08
N ASN A 12 -8.50 20.75 -1.09
CA ASN A 12 -8.74 19.55 -1.90
C ASN A 12 -9.42 18.39 -1.12
N GLN A 13 -10.47 18.70 -0.36
CA GLN A 13 -11.20 17.71 0.44
C GLN A 13 -11.77 16.56 -0.42
N GLN A 14 -12.28 16.86 -1.61
CA GLN A 14 -12.82 15.84 -2.52
C GLN A 14 -11.75 14.84 -2.98
N GLU A 15 -10.54 15.32 -3.24
CA GLU A 15 -9.41 14.46 -3.60
C GLU A 15 -9.02 13.55 -2.43
N ALA A 16 -9.03 14.07 -1.20
CA ALA A 16 -8.79 13.27 0.00
C ALA A 16 -9.83 12.16 0.18
N LEU A 17 -11.11 12.45 -0.06
CA LEU A 17 -12.19 11.45 -0.01
C LEU A 17 -12.00 10.36 -1.08
N ASN A 18 -11.64 10.74 -2.31
CA ASN A 18 -11.34 9.79 -3.38
C ASN A 18 -10.16 8.87 -3.01
N ILE A 19 -9.09 9.43 -2.44
CA ILE A 19 -7.95 8.65 -1.96
C ILE A 19 -8.37 7.67 -0.86
N LEU A 20 -9.19 8.09 0.11
CA LEU A 20 -9.69 7.20 1.16
C LEU A 20 -10.56 6.08 0.60
N TYR A 21 -11.40 6.39 -0.40
CA TYR A 21 -12.21 5.42 -1.12
C TYR A 21 -11.34 4.40 -1.87
N ASP A 22 -10.32 4.86 -2.58
CA ASP A 22 -9.37 4.00 -3.29
C ASP A 22 -8.59 3.10 -2.34
N ILE A 23 -8.15 3.61 -1.19
CA ILE A 23 -7.53 2.82 -0.13
C ILE A 23 -8.50 1.73 0.34
N ALA A 24 -9.75 2.11 0.66
CA ALA A 24 -10.77 1.19 1.12
C ALA A 24 -11.04 0.06 0.11
N ASN A 25 -11.15 0.38 -1.17
CA ASN A 25 -11.34 -0.60 -2.24
C ASN A 25 -10.14 -1.54 -2.38
N THR A 26 -8.94 -0.98 -2.30
CA THR A 26 -7.69 -1.71 -2.47
C THR A 26 -7.47 -2.74 -1.35
N VAL A 27 -7.84 -2.42 -0.12
CA VAL A 27 -7.67 -3.32 1.05
C VAL A 27 -8.88 -4.23 1.31
N THR A 28 -10.02 -4.00 0.67
CA THR A 28 -11.25 -4.79 0.86
C THR A 28 -11.06 -6.30 0.67
N PRO A 29 -10.33 -6.79 -0.36
CA PRO A 29 -10.08 -8.22 -0.53
C PRO A 29 -9.33 -8.84 0.66
N ILE A 30 -8.32 -8.14 1.18
CA ILE A 30 -7.56 -8.56 2.37
C ILE A 30 -8.46 -8.58 3.59
N MET A 31 -9.26 -7.54 3.79
CA MET A 31 -10.17 -7.46 4.92
C MET A 31 -11.16 -8.64 4.92
N LYS A 32 -11.69 -9.01 3.76
CA LYS A 32 -12.60 -10.15 3.60
C LYS A 32 -11.91 -11.49 3.91
N GLU A 33 -10.68 -11.69 3.45
CA GLU A 33 -9.94 -12.92 3.67
C GLU A 33 -9.54 -13.12 5.14
N TYR A 34 -9.09 -12.05 5.80
CA TYR A 34 -8.61 -12.10 7.19
C TYR A 34 -9.69 -11.85 8.24
N GLY A 35 -10.91 -11.52 7.80
CA GLY A 35 -12.06 -11.21 8.66
C GLY A 35 -11.94 -9.87 9.39
N PHE A 36 -11.16 -8.92 8.85
CA PHE A 36 -11.03 -7.60 9.45
C PHE A 36 -12.28 -6.76 9.21
N LYS A 37 -12.70 -6.05 10.25
CA LYS A 37 -13.81 -5.11 10.20
C LYS A 37 -13.32 -3.74 10.61
N VAL A 38 -13.60 -2.75 9.78
CA VAL A 38 -13.30 -1.35 10.07
C VAL A 38 -14.58 -0.55 9.89
N ARG A 39 -15.01 0.16 10.93
CA ARG A 39 -16.25 0.95 10.86
C ARG A 39 -15.99 2.31 10.24
N ASN A 40 -15.02 3.06 10.74
CA ASN A 40 -14.70 4.40 10.25
C ASN A 40 -13.24 4.47 9.79
N LEU A 41 -13.01 4.90 8.55
CA LEU A 41 -11.70 5.24 8.01
C LEU A 41 -11.63 6.76 7.82
N CYS A 42 -10.78 7.43 8.58
CA CYS A 42 -10.77 8.88 8.66
C CYS A 42 -9.38 9.47 8.31
N GLU A 43 -9.37 10.63 7.67
CA GLU A 43 -8.19 11.48 7.59
C GLU A 43 -7.93 12.15 8.94
N PHE A 44 -6.65 12.30 9.29
CA PHE A 44 -6.22 13.20 10.37
C PHE A 44 -4.92 13.92 10.03
N SER A 45 -4.64 14.99 10.78
CA SER A 45 -3.44 15.81 10.64
C SER A 45 -2.91 16.13 12.04
N PRO A 46 -2.28 15.14 12.71
CA PRO A 46 -1.77 15.32 14.05
C PRO A 46 -0.61 16.32 14.07
N LYS A 47 -0.37 16.94 15.23
CA LYS A 47 0.75 17.89 15.40
C LYS A 47 2.10 17.20 15.40
N ALA A 48 2.12 15.92 15.78
CA ALA A 48 3.30 15.09 15.70
C ALA A 48 3.60 14.73 14.23
N ASP A 49 4.78 15.09 13.74
CA ASP A 49 5.17 14.89 12.34
C ASP A 49 5.37 13.42 11.96
N ASN A 50 5.70 12.60 12.96
CA ASN A 50 6.00 11.17 12.85
C ASN A 50 4.75 10.27 12.85
N LEU A 51 3.58 10.78 13.24
CA LEU A 51 2.37 9.97 13.34
C LEU A 51 1.67 9.89 11.97
N LEU A 52 1.75 8.71 11.34
CA LEU A 52 1.19 8.46 10.00
C LEU A 52 -0.16 7.75 10.05
N GLY A 53 -0.39 6.92 11.07
CA GLY A 53 -1.62 6.16 11.23
C GLY A 53 -1.95 5.95 12.70
N MET A 54 -3.22 5.68 12.98
CA MET A 54 -3.65 5.26 14.32
C MET A 54 -4.90 4.40 14.27
N ASN A 55 -4.82 3.23 14.88
CA ASN A 55 -5.96 2.34 15.11
C ASN A 55 -6.57 2.52 16.50
N MET A 56 -7.85 2.90 16.55
CA MET A 56 -8.63 2.94 17.78
C MET A 56 -9.54 1.72 17.92
N ASN A 57 -9.43 1.08 19.09
CA ASN A 57 -10.30 -0.02 19.53
C ASN A 57 -10.39 -1.17 18.50
N SER A 58 -9.23 -1.61 18.00
CA SER A 58 -9.09 -2.76 17.10
C SER A 58 -10.00 -2.70 15.87
N GLY A 59 -10.02 -1.53 15.20
CA GLY A 59 -10.74 -1.33 13.95
C GLY A 59 -12.04 -0.55 14.08
N PHE A 60 -12.38 0.01 15.25
CA PHE A 60 -13.55 0.88 15.34
C PHE A 60 -13.37 2.17 14.53
N LYS A 61 -12.22 2.82 14.69
CA LYS A 61 -11.85 4.01 13.93
C LYS A 61 -10.37 3.92 13.58
N ILE A 62 -10.05 3.98 12.29
CA ILE A 62 -8.67 4.03 11.81
C ILE A 62 -8.45 5.40 11.22
N PHE A 63 -7.38 6.06 11.66
CA PHE A 63 -6.94 7.32 11.12
C PHE A 63 -5.71 7.12 10.24
N ILE A 64 -5.70 7.80 9.09
CA ILE A 64 -4.55 7.83 8.18
C ILE A 64 -4.20 9.27 7.86
N ARG A 65 -2.91 9.59 7.92
CA ARG A 65 -2.38 10.88 7.53
C ARG A 65 -2.20 10.88 6.02
N LEU A 66 -3.06 11.63 5.33
CA LEU A 66 -2.98 11.74 3.87
C LEU A 66 -1.96 12.78 3.39
N ARG A 67 -1.63 13.76 4.26
CA ARG A 67 -0.85 14.95 3.89
C ARG A 67 0.41 15.11 4.75
N PRO A 68 1.54 15.51 4.16
CA PRO A 68 2.74 15.86 4.91
C PRO A 68 2.51 17.02 5.89
N PRO A 69 3.20 17.06 7.06
CA PRO A 69 2.99 18.07 8.10
C PRO A 69 3.16 19.52 7.65
N HIS A 70 4.06 19.78 6.70
CA HIS A 70 4.40 21.13 6.26
C HIS A 70 3.79 21.51 4.92
N ASN A 71 3.01 20.62 4.30
CA ASN A 71 2.41 20.88 3.00
C ASN A 71 1.06 20.19 2.86
N ASP A 72 0.00 20.95 3.15
CA ASP A 72 -1.37 20.46 3.06
C ASP A 72 -1.88 20.31 1.61
N ASN A 73 -1.18 20.87 0.62
CA ASN A 73 -1.65 20.83 -0.78
C ASN A 73 -1.21 19.56 -1.53
N VAL A 74 -0.34 18.75 -0.92
CA VAL A 74 0.21 17.54 -1.53
C VAL A 74 -0.20 16.34 -0.70
N PHE A 75 -0.47 15.23 -1.37
CA PHE A 75 -0.80 13.96 -0.75
C PHE A 75 0.38 12.99 -0.80
N TYR A 76 0.43 12.07 0.17
CA TYR A 76 1.35 10.94 0.10
C TYR A 76 1.01 10.02 -1.08
N PRO A 77 2.00 9.31 -1.64
CA PRO A 77 1.77 8.33 -2.68
C PRO A 77 0.84 7.22 -2.19
N MET A 78 -0.02 6.71 -3.08
CA MET A 78 -0.99 5.65 -2.74
C MET A 78 -0.33 4.41 -2.09
N ASN A 79 0.87 4.02 -2.56
CA ASN A 79 1.59 2.87 -2.00
C ASN A 79 1.97 3.06 -0.52
N GLU A 80 2.38 4.27 -0.13
CA GLU A 80 2.73 4.59 1.27
C GLU A 80 1.48 4.59 2.17
N LEU A 81 0.37 5.11 1.64
CA LEU A 81 -0.92 5.11 2.32
C LEU A 81 -1.46 3.68 2.52
N ILE A 82 -1.35 2.82 1.49
CA ILE A 82 -1.70 1.41 1.60
C ILE A 82 -0.83 0.72 2.65
N GLY A 83 0.48 0.96 2.64
CA GLY A 83 1.40 0.40 3.63
C GLY A 83 1.01 0.79 5.07
N THR A 84 0.66 2.06 5.28
CA THR A 84 0.14 2.55 6.55
C THR A 84 -1.19 1.88 6.92
N MET A 85 -2.11 1.73 5.97
CA MET A 85 -3.39 1.04 6.20
C MET A 85 -3.20 -0.43 6.60
N LEU A 86 -2.27 -1.16 5.96
CA LEU A 86 -1.97 -2.56 6.32
C LEU A 86 -1.35 -2.68 7.72
N HIS A 87 -0.50 -1.72 8.09
CA HIS A 87 0.03 -1.60 9.44
C HIS A 87 -1.10 -1.44 10.46
N GLU A 88 -2.00 -0.47 10.24
CA GLU A 88 -3.13 -0.25 11.14
C GLU A 88 -4.09 -1.44 11.18
N LEU A 89 -4.32 -2.14 10.07
CA LEU A 89 -5.13 -3.37 10.06
C LEU A 89 -4.51 -4.48 10.90
N THR A 90 -3.18 -4.55 10.98
CA THR A 90 -2.46 -5.52 11.82
C THR A 90 -2.77 -5.30 13.30
N HIS A 91 -2.95 -4.04 13.71
CA HIS A 91 -3.37 -3.67 15.07
C HIS A 91 -4.76 -4.17 15.47
N ASN A 92 -5.60 -4.64 14.53
CA ASN A 92 -6.84 -5.33 14.89
C ASN A 92 -6.59 -6.66 15.62
N LYS A 93 -5.44 -7.32 15.39
CA LYS A 93 -5.08 -8.60 16.04
C LYS A 93 -3.91 -8.46 17.01
N HIS A 94 -2.93 -7.60 16.71
CA HIS A 94 -1.71 -7.47 17.49
C HIS A 94 -1.45 -6.00 17.83
N GLY A 95 -1.63 -5.64 19.10
CA GLY A 95 -1.33 -4.29 19.60
C GLY A 95 0.17 -3.97 19.57
N PRO A 96 1.03 -4.71 20.27
CA PRO A 96 2.46 -4.39 20.32
C PRO A 96 3.19 -4.80 19.03
N HIS A 97 4.23 -4.04 18.67
CA HIS A 97 5.17 -4.33 17.59
C HIS A 97 6.13 -5.49 17.92
N ASP A 98 5.56 -6.66 18.20
CA ASP A 98 6.30 -7.88 18.46
C ASP A 98 6.59 -8.66 17.17
N ALA A 99 7.30 -9.78 17.27
CA ALA A 99 7.60 -10.60 16.10
C ALA A 99 6.35 -11.15 15.39
N LYS A 100 5.21 -11.30 16.10
CA LYS A 100 3.95 -11.77 15.50
C LYS A 100 3.30 -10.66 14.68
N PHE A 101 3.35 -9.42 15.16
CA PHE A 101 2.92 -8.25 14.41
C PHE A 101 3.61 -8.15 13.07
N TYR A 102 4.95 -8.16 13.04
CA TYR A 102 5.69 -8.06 11.77
C TYR A 102 5.47 -9.25 10.85
N LYS A 103 5.32 -10.46 11.42
CA LYS A 103 4.99 -11.63 10.62
C LYS A 103 3.65 -11.46 9.91
N LEU A 104 2.62 -11.00 10.64
CA LEU A 104 1.31 -10.75 10.03
C LEU A 104 1.38 -9.60 9.01
N LEU A 105 2.09 -8.51 9.32
CA LEU A 105 2.27 -7.39 8.40
C LEU A 105 2.94 -7.80 7.08
N ASP A 106 3.97 -8.65 7.15
CA ASP A 106 4.67 -9.19 5.97
C ASP A 106 3.74 -10.09 5.14
N GLU A 107 2.96 -10.95 5.80
CA GLU A 107 1.94 -11.79 5.15
C GLU A 107 0.87 -10.93 4.43
N LEU A 108 0.39 -9.86 5.07
CA LEU A 108 -0.59 -8.94 4.50
C LEU A 108 -0.02 -8.16 3.31
N THR A 109 1.20 -7.63 3.45
CA THR A 109 1.91 -6.90 2.38
C THR A 109 2.10 -7.78 1.15
N THR A 110 2.64 -8.99 1.34
CA THR A 110 2.85 -9.97 0.26
C THR A 110 1.54 -10.30 -0.46
N LYS A 111 0.45 -10.49 0.28
CA LYS A 111 -0.85 -10.76 -0.33
C LYS A 111 -1.40 -9.57 -1.09
N GLN A 112 -1.21 -8.35 -0.58
CA GLN A 112 -1.64 -7.14 -1.27
C GLN A 112 -0.94 -7.00 -2.61
N GLU A 113 0.38 -7.20 -2.63
CA GLU A 113 1.18 -7.19 -3.85
C GLU A 113 0.73 -8.26 -4.84
N MET A 114 0.41 -9.47 -4.37
CA MET A 114 -0.15 -10.52 -5.21
C MET A 114 -1.51 -10.16 -5.81
N ILE A 115 -2.38 -9.48 -5.06
CA ILE A 115 -3.69 -9.02 -5.55
C ILE A 115 -3.49 -7.96 -6.63
N LEU A 116 -2.60 -6.99 -6.38
CA LEU A 116 -2.26 -5.95 -7.36
C LEU A 116 -1.65 -6.55 -8.62
N ALA A 117 -0.72 -7.51 -8.49
CA ALA A 117 -0.11 -8.19 -9.63
C ALA A 117 -1.11 -9.01 -10.46
N LYS A 118 -2.20 -9.49 -9.85
CA LYS A 118 -3.28 -10.22 -10.53
C LYS A 118 -4.28 -9.31 -11.25
N GLY A 119 -4.12 -7.99 -11.15
CA GLY A 119 -5.00 -7.01 -11.81
C GLY A 119 -5.61 -6.00 -10.85
N GLY A 120 -5.53 -6.16 -9.52
CA GLY A 120 -6.13 -5.24 -8.55
C GLY A 120 -7.42 -5.76 -7.90
N PRO A 121 -8.13 -4.92 -7.12
CA PRO A 121 -9.33 -5.32 -6.41
C PRO A 121 -10.44 -5.73 -7.38
N VAL A 122 -10.96 -6.94 -7.18
CA VAL A 122 -11.92 -7.63 -8.07
C VAL A 122 -13.27 -6.90 -8.20
N PHE A 123 -13.55 -5.89 -7.38
CA PHE A 123 -14.86 -5.22 -7.34
C PHE A 123 -15.13 -4.32 -8.55
N GLU A 124 -14.11 -3.76 -9.20
CA GLU A 124 -14.27 -2.90 -10.39
C GLU A 124 -13.79 -3.55 -11.69
N GLN A 125 -13.27 -4.76 -11.61
CA GLN A 125 -12.90 -5.52 -12.80
C GLN A 125 -13.99 -6.53 -13.10
N ALA A 126 -15.08 -6.06 -13.72
CA ALA A 126 -15.69 -6.90 -14.74
C ALA A 126 -14.54 -7.28 -15.68
N PRO A 127 -14.22 -8.58 -15.88
CA PRO A 127 -13.00 -9.02 -16.57
C PRO A 127 -12.89 -8.58 -18.04
N PHE A 128 -13.84 -7.78 -18.54
CA PHE A 128 -13.99 -7.29 -19.90
C PHE A 128 -14.64 -5.89 -20.00
N GLN A 129 -14.32 -4.93 -19.11
CA GLN A 129 -14.90 -3.58 -19.20
C GLN A 129 -14.20 -2.65 -20.22
N GLY A 130 -13.25 -3.16 -20.99
CA GLY A 130 -12.83 -2.55 -22.24
C GLY A 130 -13.54 -3.23 -23.40
N LEU A 131 -14.21 -2.47 -24.26
CA LEU A 131 -14.54 -2.92 -25.62
C LEU A 131 -13.23 -3.34 -26.28
N GLY A 132 -12.95 -4.64 -26.28
CA GLY A 132 -11.70 -5.19 -26.78
C GLY A 132 -11.51 -4.76 -28.23
N ASN A 133 -10.52 -3.89 -28.48
CA ASN A 133 -10.16 -3.53 -29.84
C ASN A 133 -9.36 -4.68 -30.46
N LYS A 134 -9.87 -5.23 -31.56
CA LYS A 134 -9.19 -6.26 -32.36
C LYS A 134 -7.93 -5.66 -32.98
N LEU A 135 -6.79 -5.77 -32.31
CA LEU A 135 -5.47 -5.43 -32.85
C LEU A 135 -5.00 -6.56 -33.78
N GLY A 136 -5.50 -6.57 -35.02
CA GLY A 136 -5.10 -7.58 -36.00
C GLY A 136 -5.85 -7.44 -37.31
N GLY A 137 -5.26 -6.70 -38.25
CA GLY A 137 -5.83 -6.42 -39.56
C GLY A 137 -4.80 -5.87 -40.54
N LYS A 138 -3.71 -6.60 -40.78
CA LYS A 138 -2.96 -6.50 -42.04
C LYS A 138 -2.12 -7.75 -42.22
N GLU A 139 -2.16 -8.30 -43.44
CA GLU A 139 -1.46 -9.53 -43.80
C GLU A 139 0.00 -9.51 -43.35
N LEU A 140 0.40 -10.58 -42.67
CA LEU A 140 1.78 -10.79 -42.24
C LEU A 140 2.62 -11.12 -43.47
N THR A 141 3.54 -10.22 -43.82
CA THR A 141 4.73 -10.62 -44.57
C THR A 141 5.45 -11.72 -43.80
N ASN A 142 5.93 -12.72 -44.54
CA ASN A 142 6.43 -13.97 -44.01
C ASN A 142 7.60 -13.71 -43.04
N VAL A 143 7.38 -13.88 -41.73
CA VAL A 143 8.34 -13.61 -40.63
C VAL A 143 9.69 -14.31 -40.85
N ARG A 144 9.69 -15.39 -41.64
CA ARG A 144 10.87 -16.14 -42.06
C ARG A 144 11.88 -15.28 -42.85
N ASP A 145 11.42 -14.41 -43.75
CA ASP A 145 12.29 -13.56 -44.57
C ASP A 145 12.94 -12.44 -43.76
N SER A 146 12.20 -11.84 -42.82
CA SER A 146 12.73 -10.82 -41.92
C SER A 146 13.76 -11.39 -40.94
N ARG A 147 13.73 -12.71 -40.68
CA ARG A 147 14.66 -13.41 -39.80
C ARG A 147 15.94 -13.80 -40.54
N LEU A 148 15.86 -14.24 -41.81
CA LEU A 148 17.05 -14.53 -42.62
C LEU A 148 17.92 -13.28 -42.84
N LYS A 149 17.32 -12.11 -43.08
CA LYS A 149 18.09 -10.85 -43.25
C LYS A 149 18.83 -10.38 -42.00
N ARG A 150 18.48 -10.88 -40.81
CA ARG A 150 19.07 -10.45 -39.52
C ARG A 150 20.21 -11.34 -39.04
N LEU A 151 20.45 -12.48 -39.71
CA LEU A 151 21.46 -13.47 -39.31
C LEU A 151 22.86 -13.21 -39.90
N ASP A 152 23.05 -12.16 -40.70
CA ASP A 152 24.35 -11.81 -41.30
C ASP A 152 25.27 -11.00 -40.37
N ILE A 153 25.14 -11.19 -39.06
CA ILE A 153 26.02 -10.57 -38.05
C ILE A 153 26.95 -11.65 -37.52
N LYS A 154 28.22 -11.62 -37.95
CA LYS A 154 29.32 -12.43 -37.40
C LYS A 154 29.50 -12.09 -35.92
N TYR A 155 29.19 -13.03 -35.03
CA TYR A 155 29.53 -12.94 -33.60
C TYR A 155 30.86 -13.66 -33.34
N GLU A 156 31.84 -12.97 -32.75
CA GLU A 156 33.01 -13.61 -32.14
C GLU A 156 32.61 -14.10 -30.74
N GLY A 157 32.70 -15.42 -30.53
CA GLY A 157 32.31 -16.06 -29.28
C GLY A 157 33.37 -15.90 -28.19
N GLY A 158 33.01 -15.24 -27.08
CA GLY A 158 33.77 -15.25 -25.84
C GLY A 158 32.96 -15.89 -24.71
N VAL A 159 33.61 -16.73 -23.90
CA VAL A 159 32.98 -17.36 -22.73
C VAL A 159 33.18 -16.44 -21.52
N LYS A 160 32.12 -15.78 -21.05
CA LYS A 160 32.11 -15.03 -19.79
C LYS A 160 31.21 -15.73 -18.79
N LYS A 161 31.77 -16.12 -17.65
CA LYS A 161 31.00 -16.67 -16.53
C LYS A 161 30.27 -15.50 -15.83
N LEU A 162 28.96 -15.46 -15.98
CA LEU A 162 28.07 -14.52 -15.27
C LEU A 162 27.45 -15.24 -14.08
N GLY A 163 27.50 -14.61 -12.90
CA GLY A 163 26.84 -15.07 -11.68
C GLY A 163 27.76 -15.82 -10.71
N GLY A 164 28.15 -15.14 -9.64
CA GLY A 164 28.96 -15.69 -8.57
C GLY A 164 29.33 -14.63 -7.53
N THR A 165 28.35 -13.89 -7.01
CA THR A 165 28.57 -13.08 -5.81
C THR A 165 28.29 -13.98 -4.61
N SER A 166 29.30 -14.20 -3.77
CA SER A 166 29.08 -14.78 -2.45
C SER A 166 28.25 -13.76 -1.66
N ASP A 167 26.95 -14.01 -1.52
CA ASP A 167 26.12 -13.25 -0.60
C ASP A 167 26.68 -13.45 0.81
N LYS A 168 27.45 -12.47 1.27
CA LYS A 168 27.83 -12.36 2.67
C LYS A 168 26.54 -12.11 3.43
N LYS A 169 25.92 -13.18 3.92
CA LYS A 169 24.86 -13.07 4.93
C LYS A 169 25.43 -12.22 6.07
N ALA A 170 24.80 -11.10 6.35
CA ALA A 170 25.14 -10.27 7.50
C ALA A 170 25.19 -11.16 8.77
N ASP A 171 26.10 -10.85 9.70
CA ASP A 171 26.22 -11.60 10.94
C ASP A 171 24.87 -11.61 11.66
N LEU A 172 24.46 -12.73 12.25
CA LEU A 172 23.13 -12.87 12.87
C LEU A 172 22.90 -11.79 13.93
N LYS A 173 23.97 -11.35 14.60
CA LYS A 173 23.92 -10.26 15.59
C LYS A 173 23.54 -8.92 14.97
N ASP A 174 24.06 -8.61 13.79
CA ASP A 174 23.77 -7.36 13.09
C ASP A 174 22.32 -7.34 12.60
N LEU A 175 21.82 -8.46 12.05
CA LEU A 175 20.43 -8.62 11.64
C LEU A 175 19.46 -8.46 12.82
N VAL A 176 19.77 -9.04 13.98
CA VAL A 176 18.94 -8.92 15.18
C VAL A 176 18.96 -7.49 15.72
N ARG A 177 20.13 -6.84 15.71
CA ARG A 177 20.28 -5.45 16.14
C ARG A 177 19.48 -4.50 15.24
N GLU A 178 19.59 -4.64 13.93
CA GLU A 178 18.85 -3.86 12.94
C GLU A 178 17.34 -4.03 13.11
N ALA A 179 16.87 -5.28 13.25
CA ALA A 179 15.46 -5.55 13.52
C ALA A 179 14.97 -4.92 14.83
N ALA A 180 15.79 -4.91 15.88
CA ALA A 180 15.43 -4.26 17.15
C ALA A 180 15.33 -2.73 17.03
N ILE A 181 16.24 -2.11 16.28
CA ILE A 181 16.21 -0.66 16.01
C ILE A 181 14.95 -0.31 15.22
N LYS A 182 14.65 -1.05 14.15
CA LYS A 182 13.45 -0.83 13.35
C LYS A 182 12.17 -0.90 14.20
N ARG A 183 12.04 -1.90 15.07
CA ARG A 183 10.92 -2.00 16.03
C ARG A 183 10.79 -0.80 16.93
N TYR A 184 11.92 -0.26 17.39
CA TYR A 184 11.94 0.91 18.25
C TYR A 184 11.53 2.18 17.48
N GLU A 185 11.96 2.32 16.23
CA GLU A 185 11.58 3.44 15.36
C GLU A 185 10.11 3.39 14.96
N ASP A 186 9.60 2.21 14.60
CA ASP A 186 8.18 2.02 14.24
C ASP A 186 7.25 2.34 15.41
N ASN A 187 7.66 2.03 16.66
CA ASN A 187 6.94 2.47 17.87
C ASN A 187 6.81 3.99 17.96
N LYS A 188 7.74 4.75 17.38
CA LYS A 188 7.60 6.22 17.31
C LYS A 188 6.62 6.62 16.23
N TRP A 189 6.46 5.85 15.16
CA TRP A 189 5.58 6.24 14.05
C TRP A 189 4.09 5.93 14.31
N CYS A 190 3.78 5.08 15.28
CA CYS A 190 2.41 4.67 15.63
C CYS A 190 2.00 4.98 17.09
N HIS A 191 2.76 5.81 17.82
CA HIS A 191 2.46 6.03 19.24
C HIS A 191 1.06 6.62 19.44
N GLY A 192 0.44 6.36 20.60
CA GLY A 192 -0.89 6.89 20.91
C GLY A 192 -0.96 8.40 20.70
N ALA A 193 -2.06 8.87 20.11
CA ALA A 193 -2.31 10.29 19.88
C ALA A 193 -2.38 11.06 21.21
N GLY A 194 -1.79 12.26 21.24
CA GLY A 194 -1.92 13.19 22.34
C GLY A 194 -3.27 13.91 22.33
N LYS A 195 -3.58 14.66 23.41
CA LYS A 195 -4.77 15.52 23.43
C LYS A 195 -4.68 16.57 22.32
N GLY A 196 -5.64 16.54 21.38
CA GLY A 196 -5.75 17.47 20.26
C GLY A 196 -5.17 16.98 18.92
N ASP A 197 -4.66 15.75 18.86
CA ASP A 197 -4.21 15.11 17.61
C ASP A 197 -5.35 14.38 16.88
N ILE A 198 -6.40 14.04 17.62
CA ILE A 198 -7.62 13.41 17.09
C ILE A 198 -8.59 14.54 16.73
N PRO A 199 -9.02 14.66 15.46
CA PRO A 199 -10.02 15.64 15.07
C PRO A 199 -11.38 15.27 15.70
N ASP A 200 -12.14 16.30 16.11
CA ASP A 200 -13.51 16.12 16.56
C ASP A 200 -14.41 15.70 15.38
N ASP A 201 -15.49 14.95 15.67
CA ASP A 201 -16.37 14.41 14.61
C ASP A 201 -17.04 15.52 13.78
N ASP A 202 -17.19 16.74 14.31
CA ASP A 202 -17.73 17.89 13.57
C ASP A 202 -16.79 18.38 12.44
N GLU A 203 -15.49 18.11 12.57
CA GLU A 203 -14.45 18.52 11.63
C GLU A 203 -14.29 17.54 10.46
N LEU A 204 -14.94 16.39 10.57
CA LEU A 204 -14.92 15.31 9.59
C LEU A 204 -16.18 15.35 8.74
N ASP A 205 -16.02 15.18 7.44
CA ASP A 205 -17.14 14.97 6.52
C ASP A 205 -17.32 13.48 6.30
N ILE A 206 -18.31 12.91 6.98
CA ILE A 206 -18.53 11.47 7.04
C ILE A 206 -19.45 11.07 5.88
N ILE A 207 -18.93 10.20 5.01
CA ILE A 207 -19.68 9.59 3.92
C ILE A 207 -19.81 8.10 4.24
N GLU A 208 -21.04 7.60 4.24
CA GLU A 208 -21.31 6.17 4.31
C GLU A 208 -21.01 5.54 2.94
N ILE A 209 -20.25 4.44 2.95
CA ILE A 209 -19.93 3.64 1.77
C ILE A 209 -20.61 2.28 1.93
N ASP A 210 -21.48 1.93 0.97
CA ASP A 210 -22.29 0.71 0.95
C ASP A 210 -21.57 -0.45 0.24
#